data_AF-A0A8J9YDA3-F1
#
_entry.id   AF-A0A8J9YDA3-F1
#
_cell.length_a   1.000
_cell.length_b   1.000
_cell.length_c   1.000
_cell.angle_alpha   90.00
_cell.angle_beta   90.00
_cell.angle_gamma   90.00
#
_symmetry.space_group_name_H-M   'P 1'
#
loop_
_entity.id
_entity.type
_entity.pdbx_description
1 polymer ?
#
loop_
_entity_poly.entity_id
_entity_poly.type
_entity_poly.pdbx_seq_one_letter_code
_entity_poly.pdbx_strand_id
1 'polypeptide(L)'
;MTSQYKKFTKLIAKWPVDNTKGERDLGKFIRDKVKAAFETSNKQNLDSEHCNRQYNTLNKIADNYYRDKYKRTRHSTATGLSTEECNVILSSEVLDYLKEENKGFFGKIFNKD
;
A
#
# COMPACT_ATOMS: atom_id res chain seq x y z
N MET A 1 4.70 -25.95 -6.82
CA MET A 1 4.48 -24.71 -6.03
C MET A 1 5.70 -24.48 -5.16
N THR A 2 6.55 -23.51 -5.52
CA THR A 2 7.81 -23.21 -4.84
C THR A 2 7.58 -22.80 -3.38
N SER A 3 8.44 -23.23 -2.46
CA SER A 3 8.36 -22.91 -1.02
C SER A 3 8.19 -21.40 -0.75
N GLN A 4 8.86 -20.56 -1.54
CA GLN A 4 8.79 -19.10 -1.44
C GLN A 4 7.40 -18.53 -1.76
N TYR A 5 6.73 -19.02 -2.80
CA TYR A 5 5.39 -18.54 -3.15
C TYR A 5 4.40 -18.75 -2.00
N LYS A 6 4.44 -19.93 -1.36
CA LYS A 6 3.59 -20.22 -0.18
C LYS A 6 3.83 -19.24 0.98
N LYS A 7 5.09 -18.80 1.20
CA LYS A 7 5.39 -17.78 2.21
C LYS A 7 4.75 -16.45 1.87
N PHE A 8 4.91 -15.99 0.63
CA PHE A 8 4.30 -14.74 0.17
C PHE A 8 2.77 -14.81 0.19
N THR A 9 2.15 -15.94 -0.15
CA THR A 9 0.68 -16.12 -0.04
C THR A 9 0.19 -15.98 1.41
N LYS A 10 0.91 -16.55 2.38
CA LYS A 10 0.57 -16.38 3.80
C LYS A 10 0.75 -14.94 4.27
N LEU A 11 1.77 -14.26 3.77
CA LEU A 11 2.04 -12.86 4.08
C LEU A 11 0.92 -11.95 3.56
N ILE A 12 0.57 -12.04 2.27
CA ILE A 12 -0.48 -11.20 1.67
C ILE A 12 -1.87 -11.45 2.28
N ALA A 13 -2.10 -12.63 2.88
CA ALA A 13 -3.33 -12.90 3.62
C ALA A 13 -3.44 -12.08 4.92
N LYS A 14 -2.31 -11.69 5.53
CA LYS A 14 -2.29 -10.80 6.70
C LYS A 14 -2.52 -9.33 6.33
N TRP A 15 -2.20 -8.93 5.10
CA TRP A 15 -2.29 -7.54 4.67
C TRP A 15 -3.74 -7.14 4.43
N PRO A 16 -4.29 -6.14 5.14
CA PRO A 16 -5.62 -5.64 4.86
C PRO A 16 -5.67 -4.98 3.47
N VAL A 17 -6.87 -4.93 2.90
CA VAL A 17 -7.17 -4.14 1.69
C VAL A 17 -8.08 -3.01 2.11
N ASP A 18 -7.68 -1.78 1.78
CA ASP A 18 -8.52 -0.62 1.93
C ASP A 18 -9.30 -0.35 0.63
N ASN A 19 -10.59 -0.68 0.65
CA ASN A 19 -11.47 -0.49 -0.51
C ASN A 19 -11.64 0.99 -0.90
N THR A 20 -11.41 1.92 0.04
CA THR A 20 -11.52 3.35 -0.25
C THR A 20 -10.40 3.86 -1.15
N LYS A 21 -9.28 3.13 -1.25
CA LYS A 21 -8.09 3.52 -2.04
C LYS A 21 -8.04 2.90 -3.44
N GLY A 22 -8.89 1.92 -3.74
CA GLY A 22 -8.95 1.25 -5.04
C GLY A 22 -7.59 0.68 -5.48
N GLU A 23 -7.13 1.02 -6.68
CA GLU A 23 -5.83 0.57 -7.23
C GLU A 23 -4.61 1.09 -6.47
N ARG A 24 -4.78 2.16 -5.67
CA ARG A 24 -3.68 2.74 -4.88
C ARG A 24 -3.47 2.01 -3.55
N ASP A 25 -4.34 1.07 -3.20
CA ASP A 25 -4.20 0.28 -1.98
C ASP A 25 -2.89 -0.52 -2.00
N LEU A 26 -2.10 -0.36 -0.93
CA LEU A 26 -0.80 -1.02 -0.83
C LEU A 26 -0.95 -2.54 -0.77
N GLY A 27 -1.98 -3.05 -0.08
CA GLY A 27 -2.26 -4.47 -0.01
C GLY A 27 -2.56 -5.06 -1.38
N LYS A 28 -3.39 -4.40 -2.18
CA LYS A 28 -3.68 -4.79 -3.57
C LYS A 28 -2.43 -4.74 -4.43
N PHE A 29 -1.69 -3.63 -4.38
CA PHE A 29 -0.44 -3.48 -5.14
C PHE A 29 0.58 -4.58 -4.84
N ILE A 30 0.76 -4.94 -3.56
CA ILE A 30 1.66 -6.03 -3.17
C ILE A 30 1.19 -7.36 -3.76
N ARG A 31 -0.12 -7.67 -3.72
CA ARG A 31 -0.67 -8.91 -4.30
C ARG A 31 -0.40 -9.00 -5.79
N ASP A 32 -0.64 -7.92 -6.52
CA ASP A 32 -0.44 -7.88 -7.97
C ASP A 32 1.04 -8.01 -8.34
N LYS A 33 1.94 -7.36 -7.58
CA LYS A 33 3.39 -7.49 -7.76
C LYS A 33 3.89 -8.89 -7.46
N VAL A 34 3.40 -9.52 -6.38
CA VAL A 34 3.72 -10.92 -6.06
C VAL A 34 3.23 -11.81 -7.20
N LYS A 35 1.97 -11.69 -7.61
CA LYS A 35 1.40 -12.48 -8.71
C LYS A 35 2.24 -12.35 -9.99
N ALA A 36 2.50 -11.12 -10.43
CA ALA A 36 3.30 -10.85 -11.63
C ALA A 36 4.74 -11.39 -11.53
N ALA A 37 5.39 -11.26 -10.37
CA ALA A 37 6.75 -11.76 -10.15
C ALA A 37 6.84 -13.28 -10.30
N PHE A 38 5.84 -14.01 -9.77
CA PHE A 38 5.81 -15.48 -9.81
C PHE A 38 5.21 -16.04 -11.11
N GLU A 39 4.40 -15.28 -11.84
CA GLU A 39 3.90 -15.63 -13.18
C GLU A 39 4.93 -15.40 -14.28
N THR A 40 5.65 -14.27 -14.22
CA THR A 40 6.66 -13.88 -15.24
C THR A 40 7.98 -14.62 -15.06
N SER A 41 8.34 -15.00 -13.83
CA SER A 41 9.53 -15.81 -13.60
C SER A 41 9.29 -17.21 -14.19
N ASN A 42 9.90 -17.49 -15.33
CA ASN A 42 10.05 -18.85 -15.86
C ASN A 42 10.83 -19.72 -14.85
N LYS A 43 10.14 -20.23 -13.83
CA LYS A 43 10.44 -21.27 -12.81
C LYS A 43 11.87 -21.51 -12.27
N GLN A 44 12.94 -20.89 -12.75
CA GLN A 44 14.29 -21.44 -12.59
C GLN A 44 15.29 -20.62 -11.80
N ASN A 45 15.14 -19.30 -11.58
CA ASN A 45 16.15 -18.56 -10.81
C ASN A 45 15.57 -17.34 -10.06
N LEU A 46 14.59 -17.57 -9.19
CA LEU A 46 14.31 -16.57 -8.15
C LEU A 46 15.43 -16.65 -7.11
N ASP A 47 16.24 -15.59 -7.03
CA ASP A 47 17.26 -15.46 -5.99
C ASP A 47 16.60 -15.63 -4.62
N SER A 48 16.90 -16.77 -4.00
CA SER A 48 16.30 -17.15 -2.72
C SER A 48 16.66 -16.17 -1.62
N GLU A 49 17.86 -15.58 -1.64
CA GLU A 49 18.29 -14.61 -0.65
C GLU A 49 17.48 -13.32 -0.80
N HIS A 50 17.36 -12.81 -2.04
CA HIS A 50 16.54 -11.64 -2.33
C HIS A 50 15.09 -11.84 -1.92
N CYS A 51 14.48 -12.98 -2.29
CA CYS A 51 13.10 -13.31 -1.90
C CYS A 51 12.93 -13.33 -0.37
N ASN A 52 13.88 -13.92 0.36
CA ASN A 52 13.81 -13.99 1.81
C ASN A 52 13.96 -12.60 2.45
N ARG A 53 14.84 -11.75 1.91
CA ARG A 53 15.02 -10.36 2.35
C ARG A 53 13.74 -9.55 2.14
N GLN A 54 13.13 -9.64 0.95
CA GLN A 54 11.86 -8.95 0.66
C GLN A 54 10.74 -9.44 1.57
N TYR A 55 10.61 -10.76 1.73
CA TYR A 55 9.63 -11.36 2.63
C TYR A 55 9.79 -10.85 4.07
N ASN A 56 11.01 -10.86 4.60
CA ASN A 56 11.28 -10.43 5.97
C ASN A 56 10.95 -8.95 6.19
N THR A 57 11.29 -8.09 5.24
CA THR A 57 10.96 -6.66 5.31
C THR A 57 9.46 -6.43 5.28
N LEU A 58 8.75 -7.06 4.33
CA LEU A 58 7.29 -6.92 4.24
C LEU A 58 6.56 -7.53 5.44
N ASN A 59 7.05 -8.64 5.99
CA ASN A 59 6.47 -9.24 7.19
C ASN A 59 6.68 -8.35 8.43
N LYS A 60 7.83 -7.68 8.55
CA LYS A 60 8.04 -6.68 9.62
C LYS A 60 7.07 -5.51 9.53
N ILE A 61 6.73 -5.06 8.31
CA ILE A 61 5.75 -3.99 8.12
C ILE A 61 4.35 -4.50 8.50
N ALA A 62 3.96 -5.69 8.02
CA ALA A 62 2.65 -6.30 8.32
C ALA A 62 2.44 -6.51 9.82
N ASP A 63 3.47 -6.97 10.52
CA ASP A 63 3.42 -7.24 11.96
C ASP A 63 3.67 -5.96 12.81
N ASN A 64 3.69 -4.77 12.21
CA ASN A 64 3.96 -3.49 12.89
C ASN A 64 5.26 -3.48 13.73
N TYR A 65 6.25 -4.29 13.37
CA TYR A 65 7.44 -4.57 14.18
C TYR A 65 8.15 -3.30 14.68
N TYR A 66 8.35 -2.32 13.79
CA TYR A 66 9.08 -1.09 14.14
C TYR A 66 8.24 -0.11 14.95
N ARG A 67 6.92 -0.10 14.76
CA ARG A 67 5.98 0.67 15.59
C ARG A 67 6.04 0.19 17.04
N ASP A 68 6.10 -1.12 17.24
CA ASP A 68 6.10 -1.72 18.57
C ASP A 68 7.48 -1.70 19.22
N LYS A 69 8.55 -1.84 18.41
CA LYS A 69 9.94 -1.75 18.88
C LYS A 69 10.33 -0.33 19.29
N TYR A 70 9.85 0.68 18.56
CA TYR A 70 10.20 2.08 18.77
C TYR A 70 8.94 2.88 19.11
N LYS A 71 8.37 2.59 20.28
CA LYS A 71 7.16 3.28 20.76
C LYS A 71 7.41 4.78 20.90
N ARG A 72 6.57 5.57 20.25
CA ARG A 72 6.60 7.02 20.36
C ARG A 72 5.97 7.45 21.68
N THR A 73 6.61 8.37 22.38
CA THR A 73 6.08 8.98 23.61
C THR A 73 5.22 10.21 23.36
N ARG A 74 5.34 10.81 22.17
CA ARG A 74 4.61 12.02 21.77
C ARG A 74 3.69 11.73 20.59
N HIS A 75 2.47 12.22 20.67
CA HIS A 75 1.53 12.23 19.57
C HIS A 75 1.77 13.49 18.71
N SER A 76 2.68 13.39 17.75
CA SER A 76 2.89 14.47 16.76
C SER A 76 2.78 13.91 15.35
N THR A 77 2.02 14.62 14.52
CA THR A 77 1.81 14.31 13.10
C THR A 77 2.13 15.57 12.29
N ALA A 78 2.74 15.40 11.11
CA ALA A 78 3.12 16.54 10.27
C ALA A 78 1.90 17.31 9.73
N THR A 79 0.77 16.62 9.61
CA THR A 79 -0.50 17.16 9.13
C THR A 79 -1.36 17.75 10.24
N GLY A 80 -1.04 17.49 11.52
CA GLY A 80 -1.91 17.79 12.65
C GLY A 80 -3.11 16.85 12.79
N LEU A 81 -3.28 15.89 11.88
CA LEU A 81 -4.40 14.96 11.84
C LEU A 81 -4.11 13.66 12.61
N SER A 82 -5.17 13.01 13.07
CA SER A 82 -5.18 11.63 13.56
C SER A 82 -4.97 10.61 12.42
N THR A 83 -4.83 9.33 12.79
CA THR A 83 -4.65 8.25 11.82
C THR A 83 -5.92 8.04 11.00
N GLU A 84 -7.06 8.15 11.67
CA GLU A 84 -8.41 7.99 11.11
C GLU A 84 -8.72 9.11 10.12
N GLU A 85 -8.42 10.36 10.48
CA GLU A 85 -8.55 11.51 9.58
C GLU A 85 -7.62 11.40 8.37
N CYS A 86 -6.35 11.00 8.58
CA CYS A 86 -5.44 10.72 7.47
C CYS A 86 -6.01 9.64 6.54
N ASN A 87 -6.66 8.62 7.10
CA ASN A 87 -7.23 7.54 6.29
C ASN A 87 -8.37 8.05 5.40
N VAL A 88 -9.27 8.86 5.96
CA VAL A 88 -10.39 9.48 5.22
C VAL A 88 -9.89 10.40 4.12
N ILE A 89 -8.93 11.28 4.41
CA ILE A 89 -8.39 12.23 3.42
C ILE A 89 -7.70 11.51 2.26
N LEU A 90 -7.11 10.34 2.51
CA LEU A 90 -6.43 9.54 1.49
C LEU A 90 -7.37 8.63 0.69
N SER A 91 -8.67 8.60 1.01
CA SER A 91 -9.67 7.90 0.20
C SER A 91 -9.72 8.46 -1.22
N SER A 92 -10.05 7.63 -2.20
CA SER A 92 -10.16 8.07 -3.58
C SER A 92 -11.23 9.14 -3.76
N GLU A 93 -12.35 9.03 -3.05
CA GLU A 93 -13.42 10.04 -3.06
C GLU A 93 -12.91 11.43 -2.64
N VAL A 94 -12.23 11.52 -1.49
CA VAL A 94 -11.72 12.81 -1.00
C VAL A 94 -10.61 13.35 -1.90
N LEU A 95 -9.73 12.49 -2.41
CA LEU A 95 -8.68 12.94 -3.33
C LEU A 95 -9.23 13.42 -4.67
N ASP A 96 -10.28 12.78 -5.20
CA ASP A 96 -10.96 13.23 -6.41
C ASP A 96 -11.65 14.57 -6.18
N TYR A 97 -12.34 14.73 -5.04
CA TYR A 97 -12.90 16.02 -4.62
C TYR A 97 -11.84 17.13 -4.55
N LEU A 98 -10.72 16.87 -3.85
CA LEU A 98 -9.62 17.83 -3.72
C LEU A 98 -8.96 18.16 -5.06
N LYS A 99 -8.92 17.20 -5.99
CA LYS A 99 -8.42 17.41 -7.34
C LYS A 99 -9.35 18.33 -8.13
N GLU A 100 -10.66 18.16 -8.02
CA GLU A 100 -11.65 19.03 -8.67
C GLU A 100 -11.70 20.44 -8.05
N GLU A 101 -11.51 20.56 -6.73
CA GLU A 101 -11.39 21.87 -6.07
C GLU A 101 -10.13 22.62 -6.50
N ASN A 102 -9.01 21.91 -6.63
CA ASN A 102 -7.74 22.49 -7.09
C ASN A 102 -7.75 22.89 -8.58
N LYS A 103 -8.75 22.47 -9.37
CA LYS A 103 -8.95 23.04 -10.71
C LYS A 103 -9.36 24.50 -10.55
N GLY A 104 -8.44 25.41 -10.88
CA GLY A 104 -8.69 26.84 -10.89
C GLY A 104 -9.89 27.23 -11.78
N PHE A 105 -10.35 28.47 -11.64
CA PHE A 105 -11.58 28.99 -12.25
C PHE A 105 -11.73 28.69 -13.75
N PHE A 106 -10.63 28.73 -14.51
CA PHE A 106 -10.63 28.43 -15.95
C PHE A 106 -10.90 26.95 -16.25
N GLY A 107 -10.38 26.00 -15.46
CA GLY A 107 -10.59 24.57 -15.68
C GLY A 107 -12.03 24.10 -15.46
N LYS A 108 -12.80 24.84 -14.64
CA LYS A 108 -14.24 24.56 -14.38
C LYS A 108 -15.16 25.10 -15.46
N ILE A 109 -14.76 26.16 -16.17
CA ILE A 109 -15.54 26.78 -17.26
C ILE A 109 -15.34 26.03 -18.58
N PHE A 110 -14.11 25.59 -18.88
CA PHE A 110 -13.79 24.93 -20.16
C PHE A 110 -14.08 23.41 -20.23
N ASN A 111 -14.51 22.78 -19.14
CA ASN A 111 -14.91 21.35 -19.11
C ASN A 111 -16.44 21.16 -18.98
N LYS A 112 -17.22 22.22 -19.21
CA LYS A 112 -18.69 22.16 -19.16
C LYS A 112 -19.26 22.29 -20.57
N ASP A 113 -19.04 21.26 -21.39
CA ASP A 113 -19.77 20.96 -22.63
C ASP A 113 -20.13 19.47 -22.64
#